data_AF-A0A1I2L060-F1
#
_entry.id   AF-A0A1I2L060-F1
#
_cell.length_a   1.000
_cell.length_b   1.000
_cell.length_c   1.000
_cell.angle_alpha   90.00
_cell.angle_beta   90.00
_cell.angle_gamma   90.00
#
_symmetry.space_group_name_H-M   'P 1'
#
loop_
_entity.id
_entity.type
_entity.pdbx_description
1 polymer ?
#
loop_
_entity_poly.entity_id
_entity_poly.type
_entity_poly.pdbx_seq_one_letter_code
_entity_poly.pdbx_strand_id
1 'polypeptide(L)' 'MSNKAELEMNDNWTTGSECQESANYCCDMHTYVEEFVRKGESFPKCTQKGIPHDTQWNKIIR' A
#
# COMPACT_ATOMS: atom_id res chain seq x y z
N MET A 1 11.90 -12.15 18.41
CA MET A 1 11.59 -10.71 18.24
C MET A 1 10.73 -10.61 17.00
N SER A 2 9.40 -10.46 17.13
CA SER A 2 8.54 -10.21 15.97
C SER A 2 8.65 -8.72 15.66
N ASN A 3 9.47 -8.38 14.67
CA ASN A 3 9.42 -7.07 14.02
C ASN A 3 8.10 -7.04 13.24
N LYS A 4 6.99 -6.77 13.94
CA LYS A 4 5.74 -6.41 13.26
C LYS A 4 6.00 -5.03 12.70
N ALA A 5 6.02 -4.90 11.37
CA ALA A 5 6.07 -3.59 10.75
C ALA A 5 4.93 -2.72 11.33
N GLU A 6 5.26 -1.49 11.72
CA GLU A 6 4.25 -0.52 12.10
C GLU A 6 3.61 0.00 10.81
N LEU A 7 2.28 0.15 10.79
CA LEU A 7 1.55 0.59 9.61
C LEU A 7 0.92 1.95 9.86
N GLU A 8 1.14 2.88 8.94
CA GLU A 8 0.40 4.14 8.88
C GLU A 8 -0.83 3.94 7.98
N MET A 9 -2.01 4.26 8.51
CA MET A 9 -3.28 4.18 7.78
C MET A 9 -3.71 5.58 7.34
N ASN A 10 -4.17 5.71 6.10
CA ASN A 10 -4.73 6.95 5.58
C ASN A 10 -5.82 6.64 4.57
N ASP A 11 -7.01 7.23 4.74
CA ASP A 11 -8.18 6.96 3.89
C ASP A 11 -8.03 7.51 2.47
N ASN A 12 -7.03 8.35 2.21
CA ASN A 12 -6.75 8.89 0.88
C ASN A 12 -5.81 8.01 0.05
N TRP A 13 -5.14 7.03 0.66
CA TRP A 13 -4.24 6.11 -0.04
C TRP A 13 -5.02 4.93 -0.61
N THR A 14 -5.94 5.21 -1.52
CA THR A 14 -6.73 4.19 -2.22
C THR A 14 -6.20 3.97 -3.61
N THR A 15 -6.43 2.78 -4.18
CA THR A 15 -6.13 2.51 -5.59
C THR A 15 -6.61 3.65 -6.51
N GLY A 16 -5.73 4.08 -7.41
CA GLY A 16 -5.98 5.16 -8.36
C GLY A 16 -5.68 6.57 -7.84
N SER A 17 -5.70 6.79 -6.52
CA SER A 17 -5.33 8.08 -5.92
C SER A 17 -3.85 8.37 -6.10
N GLU A 18 -3.49 9.65 -6.23
CA GLU A 18 -2.09 10.07 -6.34
C GLU A 18 -1.36 9.91 -5.01
N CYS A 19 -0.23 9.20 -5.04
CA CYS A 19 0.65 9.03 -3.90
C CYS A 19 1.32 10.36 -3.52
N GLN A 20 1.21 10.73 -2.24
CA GLN A 20 1.73 12.01 -1.75
C GLN A 20 3.17 11.93 -1.21
N GLU A 21 3.69 10.72 -0.99
CA GLU A 21 5.01 10.48 -0.42
C GLU A 21 5.60 9.16 -0.95
N SER A 22 6.83 9.16 -1.43
CA SER A 22 7.47 7.92 -1.89
C SER A 22 7.77 6.98 -0.71
N ALA A 23 7.11 5.83 -0.65
CA ALA A 23 7.29 4.85 0.41
C ALA A 23 6.90 3.43 -0.03
N ASN A 24 7.15 2.46 0.84
CA ASN A 24 6.58 1.12 0.70
C ASN A 24 5.20 1.11 1.34
N TYR A 25 4.23 0.55 0.63
CA TYR A 25 2.85 0.42 1.07
C TYR A 25 2.43 -1.03 1.00
N CYS A 26 1.47 -1.42 1.83
CA CYS A 26 0.84 -2.73 1.76
C CYS A 26 -0.67 -2.63 1.57
N CYS A 27 -1.22 -3.61 0.87
CA CYS A 27 -2.66 -3.79 0.74
C CYS A 27 -3.27 -4.11 2.12
N ASP A 28 -4.34 -3.41 2.50
CA ASP A 28 -5.08 -3.66 3.74
C ASP A 28 -5.58 -5.11 3.89
N MET A 29 -5.94 -5.75 2.78
CA MET A 29 -6.34 -7.17 2.73
C MET A 29 -5.15 -8.14 2.70
N HIS A 30 -3.98 -7.68 2.26
CA HIS A 30 -2.81 -8.51 2.02
C HIS A 30 -1.54 -7.79 2.51
N THR A 31 -1.32 -7.77 3.82
CA THR A 31 -0.20 -7.04 4.45
C THR A 31 1.20 -7.55 4.05
N TYR A 32 1.27 -8.70 3.39
CA TYR A 32 2.50 -9.27 2.83
C TYR A 32 2.79 -8.80 1.38
N VAL A 33 1.85 -8.09 0.75
CA VAL A 33 2.03 -7.46 -0.56
C VAL A 33 2.60 -6.08 -0.30
N GLU A 34 3.91 -5.92 -0.48
CA GLU A 34 4.59 -4.63 -0.38
C GLU A 34 4.80 -4.05 -1.79
N GLU A 35 4.35 -2.83 -2.03
CA GLU A 35 4.57 -2.08 -3.26
C GLU A 35 5.26 -0.76 -2.93
N PHE A 36 6.35 -0.46 -3.64
CA PHE A 36 6.96 0.86 -3.58
C PHE A 36 6.25 1.78 -4.55
N VAL A 37 5.60 2.83 -4.04
CA VAL A 37 4.86 3.81 -4.85
C VAL A 37 5.58 5.14 -4.77
N ARG A 38 5.89 5.76 -5.91
CA ARG A 38 6.56 7.07 -5.94
C ARG A 38 5.54 8.19 -5.75
N LYS A 39 5.97 9.26 -5.08
CA LYS A 39 5.20 10.50 -5.02
C LYS A 39 4.84 10.98 -6.44
N GLY A 40 3.56 11.30 -6.66
CA GLY A 40 3.01 11.73 -7.93
C GLY A 40 2.54 10.58 -8.84
N GLU A 41 2.81 9.32 -8.49
CA GLU A 41 2.22 8.17 -9.19
C GLU A 41 0.89 7.77 -8.55
N SER A 42 -0.02 7.20 -9.34
CA SER A 42 -1.24 6.60 -8.81
C SER A 42 -0.95 5.30 -8.08
N PHE A 43 -1.60 5.08 -6.94
CA PHE A 43 -1.58 3.79 -6.26
C PHE A 43 -2.09 2.66 -7.17
N PRO A 44 -1.39 1.53 -7.27
CA PRO A 44 -1.80 0.45 -8.15
C PRO A 44 -3.03 -0.31 -7.59
N LYS A 45 -3.62 -1.16 -8.43
CA LYS A 45 -4.51 -2.23 -7.96
C LYS A 45 -3.66 -3.33 -7.33
N CYS A 46 -4.12 -3.92 -6.24
CA CYS A 46 -3.46 -5.12 -5.71
C CYS A 46 -3.78 -6.30 -6.63
N THR A 47 -2.77 -6.94 -7.20
CA THR A 47 -2.90 -8.08 -8.14
C THR A 47 -2.70 -9.44 -7.49
N GLN A 48 -2.60 -9.47 -6.16
CA GLN A 48 -2.33 -10.70 -5.42
C GLN A 48 -3.45 -11.73 -5.63
N LYS A 49 -3.07 -13.00 -5.86
CA LYS A 49 -3.95 -14.11 -6.26
C LYS A 49 -4.54 -13.99 -7.68
N GLY A 50 -3.94 -13.17 -8.54
CA GLY A 50 -4.27 -13.12 -9.98
C GLY A 50 -5.56 -12.39 -10.33
N ILE A 51 -6.25 -11.81 -9.35
CA ILE A 51 -7.45 -11.00 -9.56
C ILE A 51 -7.19 -9.59 -9.01
N PRO A 52 -6.98 -8.59 -9.89
CA PRO A 52 -6.81 -7.21 -9.46
C PRO A 52 -8.03 -6.69 -8.69
N HIS A 53 -7.81 -6.06 -7.55
CA HIS A 53 -8.86 -5.40 -6.77
C HIS A 53 -8.41 -4.01 -6.30
N ASP A 54 -9.40 -3.18 -5.99
CA ASP A 54 -9.19 -1.89 -5.34
C ASP A 54 -8.99 -2.11 -3.84
N THR A 55 -8.08 -1.36 -3.24
CA THR A 55 -7.66 -1.53 -1.84
C THR A 55 -7.27 -0.19 -1.24
N GLN A 56 -7.26 -0.14 0.08
CA GLN A 56 -6.56 0.88 0.84
C GLN A 56 -5.11 0.43 1.07
N TRP A 57 -4.18 1.30 0.74
CA TRP A 57 -2.75 1.13 0.91
C TRP A 57 -2.32 1.71 2.26
N ASN A 58 -1.68 0.88 3.08
CA ASN A 58 -1.11 1.29 4.36
C ASN A 58 0.40 1.43 4.23
N LYS A 59 0.95 2.58 4.62
CA LYS A 59 2.40 2.82 4.55
C LYS A 59 3.11 1.95 5.59
N ILE A 60 4.22 1.34 5.17
CA ILE A 60 5.04 0.49 6.02
C ILE A 60 6.10 1.36 6.71
N ILE A 61 6.00 1.43 8.03
CA ILE A 61 6.98 2.07 8.94
C ILE A 61 7.81 0.93 9.55
N ARG A 62 9.12 0.93 9.30
CA ARG A 62 10.06 -0.09 9.78
C ARG A 62 10.85 0.39 10.98
#